data_AF-A0A4R9VVG6-F1
#
_entry.id   AF-A0A4R9VVG6-F1
#
_cell.length_a   1.000
_cell.length_b   1.000
_cell.length_c   1.000
_cell.angle_alpha   90.00
_cell.angle_beta   90.00
_cell.angle_gamma   90.00
#
_symmetry.space_group_name_H-M   'P 1'
#
loop_
_entity.id
_entity.type
_entity.pdbx_description
1 polymer ?
#
loop_
_entity_poly.entity_id
_entity_poly.type
_entity_poly.pdbx_seq_one_letter_code
_entity_poly.pdbx_strand_id
1 'polypeptide(L)' 'KLQAVCAVCGSSSSRTQRLIDGNPAKIDDPVILVGANESYEPRCRAHHIVAPSNHEKEEM' A
#
# COMPACT_ATOMS: atom_id res chain seq x y z
N LYS A 1 4.15 5.41 21.10
CA LYS A 1 3.51 4.66 19.98
C LYS A 1 4.55 3.69 19.43
N LEU A 2 4.24 2.40 19.33
CA LEU A 2 5.18 1.40 18.81
C LEU A 2 5.46 1.65 17.32
N GLN A 3 6.66 1.29 16.86
CA GLN A 3 7.08 1.33 15.47
C GLN A 3 7.50 -0.07 15.05
N ALA A 4 7.33 -0.38 13.77
CA ALA A 4 7.84 -1.62 13.18
C ALA A 4 9.14 -1.34 12.40
N VAL A 5 9.64 -2.34 11.69
CA VAL A 5 10.81 -2.25 10.82
C VAL A 5 10.35 -2.26 9.36
N CYS A 6 10.82 -1.32 8.55
CA CYS A 6 10.45 -1.22 7.14
C CYS A 6 10.95 -2.44 6.35
N ALA A 7 10.04 -3.14 5.67
CA ALA A 7 10.35 -4.33 4.87
C ALA A 7 11.27 -4.06 3.66
N VAL A 8 11.42 -2.79 3.23
CA VAL A 8 12.26 -2.39 2.08
C VAL A 8 13.68 -2.00 2.50
N CYS A 9 13.84 -1.21 3.57
CA CYS A 9 15.13 -0.62 3.94
C CYS A 9 15.57 -0.84 5.39
N GLY A 10 14.77 -1.50 6.22
CA GLY A 10 15.11 -1.77 7.63
C GLY A 10 15.01 -0.57 8.59
N SER A 11 14.67 0.63 8.12
CA SER A 11 14.44 1.78 9.00
C SER A 11 13.14 1.67 9.82
N SER A 12 12.97 2.51 10.83
CA SER A 12 11.71 2.57 11.61
C SER A 12 10.52 2.89 10.70
N SER A 13 9.47 2.08 10.77
CA SER A 13 8.25 2.24 9.97
C SER A 13 7.06 2.68 10.81
N SER A 14 6.24 3.55 10.20
CA SER A 14 5.02 4.09 10.80
C SER A 14 3.75 3.81 9.99
N ARG A 15 3.87 3.14 8.82
CA ARG A 15 2.79 2.88 7.87
C ARG A 15 2.73 1.41 7.49
N THR A 16 1.54 0.95 7.12
CA THR A 16 1.31 -0.38 6.56
C THR A 16 1.05 -0.23 5.07
N GLN A 17 1.87 -0.85 4.24
CA GLN A 17 1.67 -0.95 2.80
C GLN A 17 0.71 -2.09 2.52
N ARG A 18 -0.37 -1.82 1.79
CA ARG A 18 -1.21 -2.85 1.16
C ARG A 18 -0.68 -3.12 -0.25
N LEU A 19 -0.50 -4.39 -0.58
CA LEU A 19 -0.16 -4.86 -1.92
C LEU A 19 -1.27 -5.77 -2.43
N ILE A 20 -1.72 -5.58 -3.66
CA ILE A 20 -2.68 -6.45 -4.35
C ILE A 20 -1.96 -6.97 -5.59
N ASP A 21 -1.84 -8.30 -5.71
CA ASP A 21 -1.05 -8.97 -6.77
C ASP A 21 0.38 -8.39 -6.90
N GLY A 22 1.00 -8.09 -5.75
CA GLY A 22 2.35 -7.54 -5.64
C GLY A 22 2.49 -6.04 -5.93
N ASN A 23 1.41 -5.35 -6.30
CA ASN A 23 1.42 -3.92 -6.63
C ASN A 23 0.81 -3.07 -5.51
N PRO A 24 1.26 -1.83 -5.27
CA PRO A 24 0.63 -0.92 -4.32
C PRO A 24 -0.87 -0.75 -4.61
N ALA A 25 -1.70 -0.97 -3.60
CA ALA A 25 -3.14 -0.74 -3.71
C ALA A 25 -3.44 0.73 -4.03
N LYS A 26 -4.52 0.96 -4.75
CA LYS A 26 -5.03 2.28 -5.08
C LYS A 26 -5.75 2.90 -3.88
N ILE A 27 -5.91 4.22 -3.93
CA ILE A 27 -6.60 4.98 -2.90
C ILE A 27 -8.08 4.58 -2.75
N ASP A 28 -8.71 4.14 -3.83
CA ASP A 28 -10.12 3.77 -3.94
C ASP A 28 -10.37 2.26 -3.95
N ASP A 29 -9.32 1.43 -3.85
CA ASP A 29 -9.49 -0.02 -3.82
C ASP A 29 -10.32 -0.43 -2.59
N PRO A 30 -11.40 -1.23 -2.76
CA PRO A 30 -12.23 -1.63 -1.64
C PRO A 30 -11.43 -2.38 -0.59
N VAL A 31 -11.78 -2.20 0.68
CA VAL A 31 -11.08 -2.84 1.80
C VAL A 31 -11.20 -4.37 1.72
N ILE A 32 -12.35 -4.87 1.26
CA ILE A 32 -12.59 -6.30 1.08
C ILE A 32 -12.62 -6.59 -0.43
N LEU A 33 -11.66 -7.37 -0.91
CA LEU A 33 -11.68 -7.99 -2.24
C LEU A 33 -11.79 -9.51 -2.09
N VAL A 34 -12.66 -10.15 -2.87
CA VAL A 34 -12.79 -11.60 -2.91
C VAL A 34 -11.88 -12.15 -4.00
N GLY A 35 -10.99 -13.08 -3.64
CA GLY A 35 -10.13 -13.80 -4.60
C GLY A 35 -8.87 -13.07 -5.07
N ALA A 36 -8.58 -11.87 -4.54
CA ALA A 36 -7.33 -11.16 -4.82
C ALA A 36 -6.19 -11.66 -3.90
N ASN A 37 -4.96 -11.72 -4.42
CA ASN A 37 -3.78 -12.02 -3.60
C ASN A 37 -3.29 -10.75 -2.92
N GLU A 38 -3.91 -10.38 -1.79
CA GLU A 38 -3.45 -9.23 -1.01
C GLU A 38 -2.47 -9.59 0.12
N SER A 39 -1.55 -8.68 0.39
CA SER A 39 -0.64 -8.76 1.52
C SER A 39 -0.41 -7.39 2.18
N TYR A 40 0.04 -7.41 3.42
CA TYR A 40 0.31 -6.21 4.22
C TYR A 40 1.72 -6.27 4.79
N GLU A 41 2.48 -5.17 4.61
CA GLU A 41 3.84 -5.09 5.14
C GLU A 41 4.16 -3.71 5.75
N PRO A 42 4.99 -3.64 6.81
CA PRO A 42 5.40 -2.38 7.41
C PRO A 42 6.36 -1.60 6.48
N ARG A 43 6.06 -0.32 6.22
CA ARG A 43 6.92 0.58 5.44
C ARG A 43 7.14 1.94 6.10
N CYS A 44 8.33 2.49 5.90
CA CYS A 44 8.63 3.87 6.28
C CYS A 44 7.97 4.86 5.30
N ARG A 45 7.93 6.15 5.65
CA ARG A 45 7.29 7.19 4.81
C ARG A 45 7.85 7.25 3.38
N ALA A 46 9.13 6.95 3.21
CA ALA A 46 9.80 7.02 1.90
C ALA A 46 9.41 5.86 0.96
N HIS A 47 9.02 4.69 1.51
CA HIS A 47 8.70 3.50 0.71
C HIS A 47 7.21 3.15 0.68
N HIS A 48 6.40 3.85 1.45
CA HIS A 48 4.95 3.70 1.45
C HIS A 48 4.37 4.40 0.21
N ILE A 49 3.74 3.63 -0.66
CA ILE A 49 3.19 4.08 -1.93
C ILE A 49 1.68 3.83 -1.92
N VAL A 50 0.91 4.82 -2.35
CA VAL A 50 -0.53 4.69 -2.62
C VAL A 50 -0.71 4.98 -4.09
N ALA A 51 -1.25 4.02 -4.85
CA ALA A 51 -1.50 4.23 -6.26
C ALA A 51 -2.69 5.19 -6.45
N PRO A 52 -2.67 6.04 -7.51
CA PRO A 52 -3.79 6.91 -7.83
C PRO A 52 -5.05 6.10 -8.17
N SER A 53 -6.22 6.70 -7.95
CA SER A 53 -7.50 6.11 -8.33
C SER A 53 -7.61 5.98 -9.85
N ASN A 54 -8.40 5.00 -10.30
CA ASN A 54 -8.67 4.86 -11.74
C ASN A 54 -9.52 6.00 -12.32
N HIS A 55 -10.24 6.75 -11.47
CA HIS A 55 -11.10 7.85 -11.88
C HIS A 55 -10.36 9.03 -12.53
N GLU A 56 -9.03 9.10 -12.44
CA GLU A 56 -8.25 10.18 -13.06
C GLU A 56 -7.95 9.95 -14.56
N LYS A 57 -8.33 8.79 -15.12
CA LYS A 57 -8.08 8.46 -16.54
C LYS A 57 -9.29 8.64 -17.47
N GLU A 58 -10.49 8.89 -16.94
CA GLU A 58 -11.71 9.06 -17.74
C GLU A 58 -12.04 10.53 -18.06
N GLU A 59 -11.33 11.49 -17.46
CA GLU A 59 -11.56 12.94 -17.66
C GLU A 59 -10.44 13.68 -18.41
N MET A 60 -9.56 12.97 -19.14
CA MET A 60 -8.50 13.59 -19.97
C MET A 60 -8.48 13.06 -21.40
#